data_AF-A0A486XWE2-F1
#
_entry.id   AF-A0A486XWE2-F1
#
_cell.length_a   1.000
_cell.length_b   1.000
_cell.length_c   1.000
_cell.angle_alpha   90.00
_cell.angle_beta   90.00
_cell.angle_gamma   90.00
#
_symmetry.space_group_name_H-M   'P 1'
#
loop_
_entity.id
_entity.type
_entity.pdbx_description
1 polymer ?
#
loop_
_entity_poly.entity_id
_entity_poly.type
_entity_poly.pdbx_seq_one_letter_code
_entity_poly.pdbx_strand_id
1 'polypeptide(L)'
;MSLVSTMQRCQMLRQQIDQIVATELYQVELVSELSRQLFVLLQQPASVEEDLRQYAMFLQQNLDWLQALMAQLSQEKDTVAASILKVQQGRRARYSYGQQN
;
A
#
# COMPACT_ATOMS: atom_id res chain seq x y z
N MET A 1 7.94 22.86 -10.49
CA MET A 1 6.62 22.64 -9.83
C MET A 1 6.76 23.22 -8.44
N SER A 2 5.75 23.91 -7.91
CA SER A 2 5.84 24.43 -6.53
C SER A 2 5.61 23.31 -5.52
N LEU A 3 6.24 23.37 -4.34
CA LEU A 3 5.98 22.44 -3.23
C LEU A 3 4.49 22.20 -2.99
N VAL A 4 3.67 23.27 -3.00
CA VAL A 4 2.22 23.18 -2.79
C VAL A 4 1.55 22.26 -3.82
N SER A 5 1.92 22.39 -5.10
CA SER A 5 1.37 21.54 -6.16
C SER A 5 1.82 20.08 -6.03
N THR A 6 3.06 19.85 -5.62
CA THR A 6 3.58 18.51 -5.32
C THR A 6 2.84 17.89 -4.14
N MET A 7 2.64 18.64 -3.05
CA MET A 7 1.89 18.19 -1.87
C MET A 7 0.46 17.77 -2.22
N GLN A 8 -0.25 18.58 -3.00
CA GLN A 8 -1.62 18.28 -3.45
C GLN A 8 -1.67 17.00 -4.29
N ARG A 9 -0.73 16.84 -5.21
CA ARG A 9 -0.68 15.66 -6.08
C ARG A 9 -0.32 14.39 -5.30
N CYS A 10 0.62 14.47 -4.36
CA CYS A 10 0.93 13.36 -3.46
C CYS A 10 -0.28 13.01 -2.58
N GLN A 11 -0.99 14.00 -2.04
CA GLN A 11 -2.21 13.75 -1.26
C GLN A 11 -3.29 13.04 -2.09
N MET A 12 -3.52 13.48 -3.32
CA MET A 12 -4.47 12.84 -4.23
C MET A 12 -4.09 11.39 -4.53
N LEU A 13 -2.81 11.12 -4.83
CA LEU A 13 -2.33 9.75 -5.10
C LEU A 13 -2.48 8.85 -3.88
N ARG A 14 -2.16 9.34 -2.67
CA ARG A 14 -2.37 8.59 -1.42
C ARG A 14 -3.83 8.22 -1.24
N GLN A 15 -4.75 9.18 -1.41
CA GLN A 15 -6.19 8.93 -1.31
C GLN A 15 -6.69 7.90 -2.34
N GLN A 16 -6.17 7.94 -3.57
CA GLN A 16 -6.52 6.95 -4.60
C GLN A 16 -6.02 5.55 -4.20
N ILE A 17 -4.78 5.45 -3.71
CA ILE A 17 -4.22 4.19 -3.22
C ILE A 17 -5.06 3.65 -2.06
N ASP A 18 -5.38 4.48 -1.07
CA ASP A 18 -6.18 4.10 0.10
C ASP A 18 -7.58 3.58 -0.33
N GLN A 19 -8.21 4.26 -1.29
CA GLN A 19 -9.52 3.84 -1.84
C GLN A 19 -9.44 2.49 -2.55
N ILE A 20 -8.38 2.27 -3.34
CA ILE A 20 -8.21 1.01 -4.08
C ILE A 20 -7.94 -0.12 -3.10
N VAL A 21 -7.02 0.07 -2.15
CA VAL A 21 -6.64 -0.95 -1.17
C VAL A 21 -7.79 -1.27 -0.20
N ALA A 22 -8.72 -0.34 0.03
CA ALA A 22 -9.94 -0.62 0.78
C ALA A 22 -10.93 -1.59 0.09
N THR A 23 -10.70 -1.98 -1.18
CA THR A 23 -11.55 -2.95 -1.90
C THR A 23 -11.01 -4.37 -1.77
N GLU A 24 -11.87 -5.38 -1.54
CA GLU A 24 -11.41 -6.77 -1.27
C GLU A 24 -10.62 -7.43 -2.41
N LEU A 25 -10.83 -7.00 -3.66
CA LEU A 25 -10.20 -7.56 -4.86
C LEU A 25 -9.55 -6.46 -5.69
N TYR A 26 -8.63 -5.73 -5.07
CA TYR A 26 -7.94 -4.64 -5.73
C TYR A 26 -6.89 -5.11 -6.75
N GLN A 27 -6.70 -4.31 -7.80
CA GLN A 27 -5.68 -4.58 -8.81
C GLN A 27 -4.30 -4.13 -8.29
N VAL A 28 -3.45 -5.10 -7.95
CA VAL A 28 -2.11 -4.86 -7.38
C VAL A 28 -1.25 -4.04 -8.34
N GLU A 29 -1.39 -4.26 -9.65
CA GLU A 29 -0.67 -3.56 -10.70
C GLU A 29 -1.02 -2.06 -10.70
N LEU A 30 -2.29 -1.71 -10.47
CA LEU A 30 -2.73 -0.33 -10.38
C LEU A 30 -2.17 0.35 -9.12
N VAL A 31 -2.20 -0.32 -7.98
CA VAL A 31 -1.61 0.18 -6.73
C VAL A 31 -0.10 0.40 -6.88
N SER A 32 0.59 -0.53 -7.53
CA SER A 32 2.02 -0.44 -7.83
C SER A 32 2.34 0.76 -8.72
N GLU A 33 1.56 0.98 -9.78
CA GLU A 33 1.75 2.11 -10.69
C GLU A 33 1.51 3.46 -9.99
N LEU A 34 0.44 3.57 -9.20
CA LEU A 34 0.16 4.79 -8.42
C LEU A 34 1.26 5.07 -7.38
N SER A 35 1.77 4.01 -6.74
CA SER A 35 2.88 4.11 -5.78
C SER A 35 4.17 4.57 -6.46
N ARG A 36 4.44 4.10 -7.69
CA ARG A 36 5.57 4.55 -8.51
C ARG A 36 5.45 6.03 -8.86
N GLN A 37 4.27 6.49 -9.24
CA GLN A 37 4.01 7.92 -9.52
C GLN A 37 4.21 8.78 -8.27
N LEU A 38 3.74 8.31 -7.11
CA LEU A 38 3.96 8.99 -5.84
C LEU A 38 5.46 9.08 -5.52
N PHE A 39 6.21 7.99 -5.69
CA PHE A 39 7.65 7.95 -5.43
C PHE A 39 8.42 8.96 -6.29
N VAL A 40 8.09 9.08 -7.59
CA VAL A 40 8.70 10.07 -8.49
C VAL A 40 8.48 11.50 -7.99
N LEU A 41 7.32 11.81 -7.41
CA LEU A 41 7.06 13.13 -6.85
C LEU A 41 7.84 13.39 -5.56
N LEU A 42 8.00 12.37 -4.72
CA LEU A 42 8.75 12.47 -3.46
C LEU A 42 10.26 12.60 -3.64
N GLN A 43 10.80 12.16 -4.78
CA GLN A 43 12.21 12.31 -5.11
C GLN A 43 12.60 13.74 -5.54
N GLN A 44 11.63 14.64 -5.73
CA GLN A 44 11.92 16.01 -6.13
C GLN A 44 12.52 16.78 -4.95
N PRO A 45 13.74 17.34 -5.09
CA PRO A 45 14.37 18.09 -4.02
C PRO A 45 13.59 19.38 -3.73
N ALA A 46 13.69 19.86 -2.48
CA ALA A 46 13.20 21.18 -2.12
C ALA A 46 13.87 22.25 -3.00
N SER A 47 13.10 23.22 -3.47
CA SER A 47 13.67 24.39 -4.13
C SER A 47 14.31 25.33 -3.11
N VAL A 48 15.27 26.15 -3.56
CA VAL A 48 16.01 27.10 -2.70
C VAL A 48 15.07 28.14 -2.05
N GLU A 49 13.89 28.35 -2.64
CA GLU A 49 12.87 29.31 -2.20
C GLU A 49 11.85 28.70 -1.23
N GLU A 50 11.89 27.38 -1.01
CA GLU A 50 10.91 26.67 -0.18
C GLU A 50 11.29 26.69 1.31
N ASP A 51 10.29 26.81 2.17
CA ASP A 51 10.45 26.64 3.61
C ASP A 51 10.85 25.19 3.92
N LEU A 52 12.12 25.01 4.30
CA LEU A 52 12.69 23.71 4.67
C LEU A 52 11.90 23.01 5.77
N ARG A 53 11.25 23.75 6.69
CA ARG A 53 10.41 23.17 7.74
C ARG A 53 9.14 22.58 7.14
N GLN A 54 8.50 23.31 6.24
CA GLN A 54 7.31 22.82 5.53
C GLN A 54 7.64 21.58 4.69
N TYR A 55 8.78 21.59 4.00
CA TYR A 55 9.26 20.44 3.23
C TYR A 55 9.54 19.22 4.12
N ALA A 56 10.20 19.41 5.26
CA ALA A 56 10.46 18.33 6.22
C ALA A 56 9.15 17.73 6.77
N MET A 57 8.17 18.57 7.13
CA MET A 57 6.85 18.10 7.55
C MET A 57 6.14 17.32 6.44
N PHE A 58 6.22 17.80 5.20
CA PHE A 58 5.67 17.08 4.04
C PHE A 58 6.29 15.69 3.89
N LEU A 59 7.62 15.55 3.97
CA LEU A 59 8.28 14.25 3.90
C LEU A 59 7.87 13.33 5.05
N GLN A 60 7.81 13.85 6.29
CA GLN A 60 7.39 13.07 7.45
C GLN A 60 5.97 12.51 7.28
N GLN A 61 5.02 13.34 6.83
CA GLN A 61 3.64 12.88 6.59
C GLN A 61 3.54 11.77 5.54
N ASN A 62 4.44 11.76 4.55
CA ASN A 62 4.46 10.69 3.55
C ASN A 62 5.10 9.42 4.10
N LEU A 63 6.12 9.54 4.94
CA LEU A 63 6.72 8.41 5.64
C LEU A 63 5.73 7.73 6.58
N ASP A 64 5.01 8.51 7.39
CA ASP A 64 4.01 7.99 8.33
C ASP A 64 2.89 7.25 7.59
N TRP A 65 2.40 7.82 6.47
CA TRP A 65 1.40 7.16 5.63
C TRP A 65 1.92 5.86 5.02
N LEU A 66 3.16 5.85 4.50
CA LEU A 66 3.75 4.65 3.91
C LEU A 66 3.88 3.53 4.94
N GLN A 67 4.30 3.86 6.16
CA GLN A 67 4.38 2.89 7.26
C GLN A 67 3.02 2.28 7.61
N ALA A 68 1.98 3.11 7.69
CA ALA A 68 0.62 2.64 7.94
C ALA A 68 0.12 1.71 6.81
N LEU A 69 0.31 2.11 5.55
CA LEU A 69 -0.07 1.30 4.39
C LEU A 69 0.68 -0.04 4.36
N MET A 70 2.00 -0.04 4.61
CA MET A 70 2.80 -1.27 4.66
C MET A 70 2.34 -2.22 5.77
N ALA A 71 1.96 -1.68 6.94
CA ALA A 71 1.43 -2.49 8.03
C ALA A 71 0.11 -3.16 7.64
N GLN A 72 -0.80 -2.40 7.01
CA GLN A 72 -2.07 -2.94 6.49
C GLN A 72 -1.82 -4.06 5.47
N LEU A 73 -1.04 -3.81 4.43
CA LEU A 73 -0.77 -4.79 3.37
C LEU A 73 -0.06 -6.05 3.90
N SER A 74 0.79 -5.89 4.92
CA SER A 74 1.45 -7.03 5.58
C SER A 74 0.44 -7.89 6.33
N GLN A 75 -0.49 -7.27 7.05
CA GLN A 75 -1.56 -7.97 7.76
C GLN A 75 -2.50 -8.71 6.80
N GLU A 76 -2.83 -8.09 5.67
CA GLU A 76 -3.64 -8.72 4.61
C GLU A 76 -2.92 -9.95 4.03
N LYS A 77 -1.64 -9.83 3.70
CA LYS A 77 -0.81 -10.95 3.23
C LYS A 77 -0.81 -12.11 4.21
N ASP A 78 -0.64 -11.84 5.50
CA ASP A 78 -0.62 -12.87 6.54
C ASP A 78 -1.99 -13.55 6.70
N THR A 79 -3.08 -12.78 6.57
CA THR A 79 -4.46 -13.29 6.60
C THR A 79 -4.75 -14.22 5.41
N VAL A 80 -4.29 -13.86 4.21
CA VAL A 80 -4.40 -14.70 3.01
C VAL A 80 -3.59 -15.98 3.18
N ALA A 81 -2.36 -15.89 3.68
CA ALA A 81 -1.51 -17.06 3.93
C ALA A 81 -2.17 -18.05 4.91
N ALA A 82 -2.75 -17.56 6.01
CA ALA A 82 -3.48 -18.38 6.97
C ALA A 82 -4.71 -19.05 6.34
N SER A 83 -5.42 -18.34 5.47
CA SER A 83 -6.60 -18.86 4.76
C SER A 83 -6.23 -19.97 3.78
N ILE A 84 -5.15 -19.81 3.02
CA ILE A 84 -4.63 -20.85 2.11
C ILE A 84 -4.25 -22.12 2.88
N LEU A 85 -3.56 -21.99 4.02
CA LEU A 85 -3.20 -23.13 4.87
C LEU A 85 -4.43 -23.89 5.36
N LYS A 86 -5.48 -23.19 5.82
CA LYS A 86 -6.75 -23.82 6.22
C LYS A 86 -7.41 -24.58 5.06
N VAL A 87 -7.42 -24.01 3.86
CA VAL A 87 -7.96 -24.69 2.66
C VAL A 87 -7.16 -25.95 2.33
N GLN A 88 -5.82 -25.89 2.40
CA GLN A 88 -4.96 -27.05 2.17
C GLN A 88 -5.20 -28.17 3.20
N GLN A 89 -5.33 -27.83 4.48
CA GLN A 89 -5.67 -28.77 5.55
C GLN A 89 -7.05 -29.41 5.34
N GLY A 90 -8.07 -28.60 5.02
CA GLY A 90 -9.41 -29.09 4.71
C GLY A 90 -9.45 -30.03 3.50
N ARG A 91 -8.68 -29.74 2.45
CA ARG A 91 -8.50 -30.65 1.31
C ARG A 91 -7.87 -31.98 1.75
N ARG A 92 -6.76 -31.95 2.50
CA ARG A 92 -6.10 -33.16 3.02
C ARG A 92 -7.03 -34.02 3.88
N ALA A 93 -7.83 -33.40 4.76
CA ALA A 93 -8.82 -34.11 5.57
C ALA A 93 -9.85 -34.83 4.69
N ARG A 94 -10.44 -34.15 3.69
CA ARG A 94 -11.42 -34.76 2.76
C ARG A 94 -10.84 -35.93 1.95
N TYR A 95 -9.59 -35.82 1.48
CA TYR A 95 -8.92 -36.93 0.79
C TYR A 95 -8.65 -38.13 1.71
N SER A 96 -8.31 -37.90 2.98
CA SER A 96 -8.11 -38.98 3.96
C SER A 96 -9.40 -39.74 4.28
N TYR A 97 -10.55 -39.05 4.36
CA TYR A 97 -11.85 -39.69 4.59
C TYR A 97 -12.37 -40.44 3.34
N GLY A 98 -12.03 -39.97 2.13
CA GLY A 98 -12.44 -40.61 0.88
C GLY A 98 -11.70 -41.91 0.52
N GLN A 99 -10.56 -42.19 1.17
CA GLN A 99 -9.81 -43.45 0.97
C GLN A 99 -10.11 -44.53 2.03
N GLN A 100 -10.98 -44.25 3.01
CA GLN A 100 -11.36 -45.20 4.06
C GLN A 100 -12.76 -45.81 3.88
N ASN A 101 -13.42 -45.56 2.75
CA ASN A 101 -14.67 -46.24 2.32
C ASN A 101 -14.42 -47.01 1.03
#